data_AF-A0A2C9W2C1-F1
#
_entry.id   AF-A0A2C9W2C1-F1
#
_cell.length_a   1.000
_cell.length_b   1.000
_cell.length_c   1.000
_cell.angle_alpha   90.00
_cell.angle_beta   90.00
_cell.angle_gamma   90.00
#
_symmetry.space_group_name_H-M   'P 1'
#
loop_
_entity.id
_entity.type
_entity.pdbx_description
1 polymer ?
#
loop_
_entity_poly.entity_id
_entity_poly.type
_entity_poly.pdbx_seq_one_letter_code
_entity_poly.pdbx_strand_id
1 'polypeptide(L)'
;MQLRQRIEEVIKMQASVQRCTASVDFLENEKPFFPPTVNNEQFHEHFKIVAGGLLGTDRVNDMPPLMESKNFAFYQELIPGYFFFIGMQNKTHKQLQSPHSHLFEINEDVLPHGAVLYASLAAKYLVEFLPDVPLPDGKHHDEL
;
A
#
# COMPACT_ATOMS: atom_id res chain seq x y z
N MET A 1 14.22 10.90 7.46
CA MET A 1 14.02 12.37 7.54
C MET A 1 15.17 13.20 6.96
N GLN A 2 16.03 12.64 6.08
CA GLN A 2 17.18 13.37 5.53
C GLN A 2 16.78 14.44 4.50
N LEU A 3 15.75 14.18 3.68
CA LEU A 3 15.30 15.14 2.65
C LEU A 3 14.74 16.44 3.27
N ARG A 4 13.93 16.33 4.33
CA ARG A 4 13.38 17.49 5.05
C ARG A 4 14.50 18.37 5.57
N GLN A 5 15.46 17.76 6.27
CA GLN A 5 16.64 18.45 6.78
C GLN A 5 17.41 19.12 5.64
N ARG A 6 17.60 18.41 4.51
CA ARG A 6 18.33 18.95 3.37
C ARG A 6 17.63 20.14 2.72
N ILE A 7 16.29 20.12 2.61
CA ILE A 7 15.49 21.25 2.12
C ILE A 7 15.73 22.47 3.01
N GLU A 8 15.62 22.30 4.33
CA GLU A 8 15.80 23.38 5.29
C GLU A 8 17.24 23.95 5.24
N GLU A 9 18.25 23.08 5.23
CA GLU A 9 19.65 23.45 5.08
C GLU A 9 19.89 24.29 3.81
N VAL A 10 19.42 23.80 2.66
CA VAL A 10 19.63 24.48 1.38
C VAL A 10 18.98 25.86 1.39
N ILE A 11 17.73 25.97 1.86
CA ILE A 11 17.01 27.25 1.91
C ILE A 11 17.75 28.25 2.81
N LYS A 12 18.11 27.83 4.04
CA LYS A 12 18.78 28.70 5.01
C LYS A 12 20.17 29.13 4.54
N MET A 13 20.95 28.21 3.97
CA MET A 13 22.28 28.52 3.45
C MET A 13 22.24 29.48 2.26
N GLN A 14 21.29 29.30 1.34
CA GLN A 14 21.12 30.20 0.19
C GLN A 14 20.69 31.62 0.62
N ALA A 15 19.82 31.74 1.64
CA ALA A 15 19.49 33.04 2.20
C ALA A 15 20.69 33.73 2.85
N SER A 16 21.49 32.97 3.60
CA SER A 16 22.66 33.48 4.33
C SER A 16 23.71 34.13 3.42
N VAL A 17 24.03 33.50 2.27
CA VAL A 17 25.02 34.06 1.32
C VAL A 17 24.55 35.37 0.66
N GLN A 18 23.26 35.66 0.71
CA GLN A 18 22.65 36.92 0.25
C GLN A 18 22.39 37.91 1.39
N ARG A 19 22.90 37.66 2.61
CA ARG A 19 22.65 38.48 3.81
C ARG A 19 21.16 38.56 4.18
N CYS A 20 20.39 37.53 3.85
CA CYS A 20 18.99 37.39 4.21
C CYS A 20 18.79 36.33 5.30
N THR A 21 17.63 36.37 5.95
CA THR A 21 17.14 35.31 6.86
C THR A 21 16.00 34.57 6.17
N ALA A 22 15.90 33.25 6.38
CA ALA A 22 14.78 32.44 5.93
C ALA A 22 14.21 31.60 7.07
N SER A 23 12.88 31.51 7.12
CA SER A 23 12.14 30.56 7.94
C SER A 23 11.53 29.50 7.04
N VAL A 24 11.53 28.25 7.50
CA VAL A 24 10.96 27.11 6.79
C VAL A 24 9.94 26.46 7.72
N ASP A 25 8.69 26.42 7.27
CA ASP A 25 7.60 25.75 7.98
C ASP A 25 7.01 24.68 7.05
N PHE A 26 6.99 23.44 7.54
CA PHE A 26 6.44 22.29 6.81
C PHE A 26 4.96 22.04 7.13
N LEU A 27 4.34 22.88 7.98
CA LEU A 27 2.92 22.82 8.34
C LEU A 27 2.50 21.47 8.94
N GLU A 28 3.38 20.79 9.67
CA GLU A 28 3.17 19.41 10.16
C GLU A 28 1.93 19.29 11.06
N ASN A 29 1.60 20.34 11.80
CA ASN A 29 0.41 20.39 12.67
C ASN A 29 -0.91 20.45 11.88
N GLU A 30 -0.88 20.92 10.64
CA GLU A 30 -2.05 21.06 9.77
C GLU A 30 -2.10 19.97 8.70
N LYS A 31 -0.93 19.55 8.20
CA LYS A 31 -0.75 18.63 7.08
C LYS A 31 0.37 17.65 7.43
N PRO A 32 0.06 16.54 8.13
CA PRO A 32 1.06 15.54 8.44
C PRO A 32 1.64 14.95 7.16
N PHE A 33 2.93 14.61 7.22
CA PHE A 33 3.57 13.88 6.13
C PHE A 33 2.97 12.49 6.00
N PHE A 34 2.79 12.06 4.76
CA PHE A 34 2.40 10.69 4.47
C PHE A 34 3.66 9.81 4.50
N PRO A 35 3.75 8.83 5.40
CA PRO A 35 4.84 7.88 5.40
C PRO A 35 4.82 7.06 4.10
N PRO A 36 5.96 6.47 3.70
CA PRO A 36 5.98 5.54 2.58
C PRO A 36 5.18 4.27 2.93
N THR A 37 4.42 3.76 1.97
CA THR A 37 3.80 2.43 2.05
C THR A 37 4.89 1.37 1.93
N VAL A 38 5.21 0.67 3.02
CA VAL A 38 6.29 -0.32 3.07
C VAL A 38 5.70 -1.69 3.33
N ASN A 39 5.79 -2.57 2.34
CA ASN A 39 5.35 -3.95 2.47
C ASN A 39 6.29 -4.75 3.37
N ASN A 40 5.70 -5.44 4.35
CA ASN A 40 6.44 -6.36 5.19
C ASN A 40 6.96 -7.56 4.37
N GLU A 41 8.22 -7.94 4.60
CA GLU A 41 8.92 -9.00 3.85
C GLU A 41 8.27 -10.38 4.05
N GLN A 42 7.91 -10.74 5.28
CA GLN A 42 7.23 -12.02 5.56
C GLN A 42 5.88 -12.10 4.84
N PHE A 43 5.13 -11.00 4.81
CA PHE A 43 3.85 -10.95 4.11
C PHE A 43 4.02 -10.92 2.59
N HIS A 44 5.15 -10.42 2.08
CA HIS A 44 5.49 -10.52 0.68
C HIS A 44 5.72 -11.98 0.25
N GLU A 45 6.45 -12.76 1.03
CA GLU A 45 6.64 -14.19 0.76
C GLU A 45 5.31 -14.95 0.84
N HIS A 46 4.51 -14.69 1.87
CA HIS A 46 3.14 -15.22 1.98
C HIS A 46 2.32 -14.92 0.73
N PHE A 47 2.31 -13.65 0.32
CA PHE A 47 1.58 -13.22 -0.86
C PHE A 47 2.03 -13.95 -2.13
N LYS A 48 3.33 -14.09 -2.38
CA LYS A 48 3.85 -14.79 -3.56
C LYS A 48 3.42 -16.26 -3.58
N ILE A 49 3.45 -16.94 -2.44
CA ILE A 49 3.02 -18.34 -2.33
C ILE A 49 1.52 -18.47 -2.60
N VAL A 50 0.69 -17.64 -1.95
CA VAL A 50 -0.76 -17.71 -2.09
C VAL A 50 -1.21 -17.29 -3.49
N ALA A 51 -0.79 -16.12 -3.95
CA ALA A 51 -1.19 -15.59 -5.25
C ALA A 51 -0.62 -16.43 -6.40
N GLY A 52 0.64 -16.88 -6.30
CA GLY A 52 1.28 -17.73 -7.30
C GLY A 52 0.59 -19.10 -7.42
N GLY A 53 0.15 -19.68 -6.30
CA GLY A 53 -0.60 -20.93 -6.31
C GLY A 53 -2.02 -20.80 -6.88
N LEU A 54 -2.66 -19.63 -6.76
CA LEU A 54 -4.02 -19.39 -7.26
C LEU A 54 -4.06 -18.96 -8.72
N LEU A 55 -3.14 -18.07 -9.12
CA LEU A 55 -3.17 -17.39 -10.41
C LEU A 55 -2.10 -17.88 -11.39
N GLY A 56 -1.14 -18.65 -10.92
CA GLY A 56 0.09 -18.98 -11.65
C GLY A 56 1.19 -17.96 -11.34
N THR A 57 2.43 -18.44 -11.19
CA THR A 57 3.58 -17.60 -10.87
C THR A 57 3.92 -16.61 -11.99
N ASP A 58 3.53 -16.90 -13.22
CA ASP A 58 3.67 -16.02 -14.39
C ASP A 58 2.72 -14.80 -14.35
N ARG A 59 1.70 -14.82 -13.48
CA ARG A 59 0.74 -13.73 -13.32
C ARG A 59 0.99 -12.86 -12.10
N VAL A 60 2.00 -13.22 -11.29
CA VAL A 60 2.45 -12.42 -10.14
C VAL A 60 3.75 -11.73 -10.55
N ASN A 61 3.71 -10.40 -10.65
CA ASN A 61 4.84 -9.61 -11.14
C ASN A 61 5.32 -8.67 -10.04
N ASP A 62 6.65 -8.49 -9.97
CA ASP A 62 7.23 -7.44 -9.16
C ASP A 62 6.86 -6.08 -9.74
N MET A 63 6.63 -5.11 -8.86
CA MET A 63 6.29 -3.75 -9.23
C MET A 63 7.39 -2.80 -8.76
N PRO A 64 7.90 -1.90 -9.62
CA PRO A 64 8.81 -0.86 -9.18
C PRO A 64 8.12 0.07 -8.17
N PRO A 65 8.88 0.72 -7.27
CA PRO A 65 8.32 1.72 -6.36
C PRO A 65 7.59 2.83 -7.13
N LEU A 66 6.45 3.25 -6.59
CA LEU A 66 5.64 4.34 -7.14
C LEU A 66 5.69 5.56 -6.21
N MET A 67 5.60 6.76 -6.79
CA MET A 67 5.50 8.02 -6.05
C MET A 67 4.04 8.42 -5.74
N GLU A 68 3.13 7.45 -5.66
CA GLU A 68 1.74 7.70 -5.26
C GLU A 68 1.63 7.88 -3.75
N SER A 69 0.75 8.79 -3.31
CA SER A 69 0.39 8.88 -1.91
C SER A 69 -0.73 7.89 -1.59
N LYS A 70 -0.54 7.07 -0.55
CA LYS A 70 -1.55 6.15 -0.02
C LYS A 70 -1.61 6.27 1.50
N ASN A 71 -2.80 6.49 2.05
CA ASN A 71 -3.02 6.53 3.49
C ASN A 71 -2.85 5.16 4.17
N PHE A 72 -2.79 4.06 3.41
CA PHE A 72 -2.52 2.72 3.95
C PHE A 72 -1.20 2.66 4.73
N ALA A 73 -0.24 3.51 4.37
CA ALA A 73 1.04 3.62 5.05
C ALA A 73 0.90 3.92 6.56
N PHE A 74 -0.14 4.64 7.00
CA PHE A 74 -0.36 4.91 8.42
C PHE A 74 -0.73 3.65 9.22
N TYR A 75 -1.44 2.69 8.61
CA TYR A 75 -1.66 1.39 9.27
C TYR A 75 -0.33 0.63 9.41
N GLN A 76 0.53 0.73 8.39
CA GLN A 76 1.84 0.07 8.37
C GLN A 76 2.86 0.65 9.36
N GLU A 77 2.64 1.85 9.88
CA GLU A 77 3.46 2.39 10.98
C GLU A 77 3.20 1.67 12.32
N LEU A 78 2.02 1.06 12.48
CA LEU A 78 1.60 0.44 13.73
C LEU A 78 1.69 -1.09 13.70
N ILE A 79 1.36 -1.69 12.56
CA ILE A 79 1.32 -3.16 12.40
C ILE A 79 1.95 -3.56 11.06
N PRO A 80 2.55 -4.76 10.95
CA PRO A 80 2.95 -5.29 9.65
C PRO A 80 1.75 -5.28 8.69
N GLY A 81 1.96 -4.75 7.50
CA GLY A 81 0.92 -4.69 6.47
C GLY A 81 1.48 -4.96 5.09
N TYR A 82 0.60 -5.36 4.18
CA TYR A 82 0.96 -5.68 2.82
C TYR A 82 -0.07 -5.11 1.84
N PHE A 83 0.42 -4.30 0.91
CA PHE A 83 -0.36 -3.61 -0.12
C PHE A 83 0.04 -4.13 -1.50
N PHE A 84 -0.93 -4.48 -2.32
CA PHE A 84 -0.70 -4.98 -3.68
C PHE A 84 -1.71 -4.38 -4.66
N PHE A 85 -1.37 -4.44 -5.94
CA PHE A 85 -2.24 -4.01 -7.03
C PHE A 85 -2.80 -5.22 -7.77
N ILE A 86 -3.99 -5.04 -8.34
CA ILE A 86 -4.59 -6.00 -9.27
C ILE A 86 -4.57 -5.35 -10.65
N GLY A 87 -3.88 -5.99 -11.58
CA GLY A 87 -3.81 -5.51 -12.96
C GLY A 87 -5.19 -5.60 -13.63
N MET A 88 -5.67 -4.49 -14.18
CA MET A 88 -6.96 -4.42 -14.87
C MET A 88 -6.84 -4.57 -16.39
N GLN A 89 -5.65 -4.36 -16.95
CA GLN A 89 -5.44 -4.43 -18.39
C GLN A 89 -5.42 -5.88 -18.87
N ASN A 90 -6.24 -6.21 -19.85
CA ASN A 90 -6.17 -7.47 -20.59
C ASN A 90 -6.08 -7.19 -22.12
N LYS A 91 -5.95 -8.24 -22.92
CA LYS A 91 -5.80 -8.14 -24.39
C LYS A 91 -7.09 -7.76 -25.12
N THR A 92 -8.25 -7.96 -24.48
CA THR A 92 -9.57 -7.78 -25.09
C THR A 92 -10.14 -6.39 -24.84
N HIS A 93 -9.69 -5.70 -23.78
CA HIS A 93 -10.10 -4.35 -23.46
C HIS A 93 -9.27 -3.30 -24.20
N LYS A 94 -9.91 -2.16 -24.46
CA LYS A 94 -9.19 -0.94 -24.86
C LYS A 94 -8.16 -0.58 -23.78
N GLN A 95 -7.17 0.21 -24.16
CA GLN A 95 -6.18 0.70 -23.21
C GLN A 95 -6.89 1.50 -22.10
N LEU A 96 -6.78 1.01 -20.88
CA LEU A 96 -7.36 1.66 -19.71
C LEU A 96 -6.62 2.96 -19.42
N GLN A 97 -7.38 3.97 -19.01
CA GLN A 97 -6.84 5.27 -18.64
C GLN A 97 -6.34 5.25 -17.21
N SER A 98 -5.37 6.12 -16.91
CA SER A 98 -4.80 6.26 -15.56
C SER A 98 -5.89 6.52 -14.51
N PRO A 99 -5.69 6.05 -13.26
CA PRO A 99 -6.41 6.59 -12.12
C PRO A 99 -6.41 8.13 -12.16
N HIS A 100 -7.51 8.74 -11.71
CA HIS A 100 -7.80 10.18 -11.76
C HIS A 100 -8.14 10.78 -13.14
N SER A 101 -8.15 9.99 -14.21
CA SER A 101 -8.73 10.44 -15.49
C SER A 101 -10.26 10.44 -15.43
N HIS A 102 -10.90 11.40 -16.09
CA HIS A 102 -12.37 11.40 -16.29
C HIS A 102 -12.85 10.25 -17.20
N LEU A 103 -11.92 9.60 -17.91
CA LEU A 103 -12.15 8.44 -18.76
C LEU A 103 -11.71 7.14 -18.06
N PHE A 104 -11.51 7.18 -16.74
CA PHE A 104 -11.17 5.98 -15.98
C PHE A 104 -12.33 4.99 -16.00
N GLU A 105 -12.02 3.74 -16.32
CA GLU A 105 -12.97 2.63 -16.36
C GLU A 105 -12.39 1.46 -15.58
N ILE A 106 -13.26 0.69 -14.94
CA ILE A 106 -12.90 -0.52 -14.22
C ILE A 106 -13.16 -1.71 -15.12
N ASN A 107 -12.17 -2.60 -15.24
CA ASN A 107 -12.40 -3.92 -15.82
C ASN A 107 -13.00 -4.85 -14.77
N GLU A 108 -14.31 -5.07 -14.81
CA GLU A 108 -15.02 -5.86 -13.79
C GLU A 108 -14.66 -7.36 -13.80
N ASP A 109 -14.07 -7.87 -14.89
CA ASP A 109 -13.59 -9.26 -14.97
C ASP A 109 -12.50 -9.58 -13.93
N VAL A 110 -11.85 -8.55 -13.37
CA VAL A 110 -10.82 -8.72 -12.35
C VAL A 110 -11.36 -8.76 -10.93
N LEU A 111 -12.63 -8.40 -10.71
CA LEU A 111 -13.23 -8.39 -9.37
C LEU A 111 -13.19 -9.77 -8.69
N PRO A 112 -13.50 -10.91 -9.37
CA PRO A 112 -13.36 -12.24 -8.77
C PRO A 112 -11.93 -12.57 -8.38
N HIS A 113 -10.93 -12.07 -9.12
CA HIS A 113 -9.52 -12.28 -8.81
C HIS A 113 -9.14 -11.56 -7.51
N GLY A 114 -9.61 -10.33 -7.32
CA GLY A 114 -9.41 -9.60 -6.07
C GLY A 114 -10.08 -10.28 -4.89
N ALA A 115 -11.33 -10.70 -5.05
CA ALA A 115 -12.08 -11.36 -4.00
C ALA A 115 -11.40 -12.66 -3.53
N VAL A 116 -11.00 -13.53 -4.48
CA VAL A 116 -10.35 -14.80 -4.14
C VAL A 116 -8.96 -14.59 -3.52
N LEU A 117 -8.21 -13.59 -3.97
CA LEU A 117 -6.91 -13.24 -3.39
C LEU A 117 -7.06 -12.82 -1.92
N TYR A 118 -7.93 -11.84 -1.62
CA TYR A 118 -8.14 -11.39 -0.25
C TYR A 118 -8.61 -12.52 0.66
N ALA A 119 -9.60 -13.31 0.23
CA ALA A 119 -10.13 -14.42 1.01
C ALA A 119 -9.05 -15.48 1.28
N SER A 120 -8.27 -15.85 0.26
CA SER A 120 -7.24 -16.89 0.40
C SER A 120 -6.04 -16.43 1.21
N LEU A 121 -5.62 -15.17 1.06
CA LEU A 121 -4.53 -14.57 1.84
C LEU A 121 -4.88 -14.58 3.32
N ALA A 122 -6.09 -14.14 3.66
CA ALA A 122 -6.60 -14.14 5.03
C ALA A 122 -6.73 -15.56 5.58
N ALA A 123 -7.43 -16.46 4.86
CA ALA A 123 -7.64 -17.83 5.31
C ALA A 123 -6.31 -18.57 5.55
N LYS A 124 -5.37 -18.50 4.61
CA LYS A 124 -4.06 -19.14 4.78
C LYS A 124 -3.25 -18.50 5.89
N TYR A 125 -3.30 -17.16 6.03
CA TYR A 125 -2.62 -16.48 7.13
C TYR A 125 -3.12 -16.98 8.49
N LEU A 126 -4.45 -17.12 8.65
CA LEU A 126 -5.03 -17.62 9.90
C LEU A 126 -4.61 -19.06 10.20
N VAL A 127 -4.49 -19.92 9.19
CA VAL A 127 -4.04 -21.32 9.40
C VAL A 127 -2.55 -21.39 9.72
N GLU A 128 -1.72 -20.56 9.08
CA GLU A 128 -0.26 -20.65 9.17
C GLU A 128 0.33 -19.89 10.37
N PHE A 129 -0.28 -18.77 10.76
CA PHE A 129 0.28 -17.84 11.75
C PHE A 129 -0.51 -17.74 13.06
N LEU A 130 -1.67 -18.39 13.17
CA LEU A 130 -2.40 -18.52 14.44
C LEU A 130 -2.47 -19.99 14.87
N PRO A 131 -1.44 -20.56 15.52
CA PRO A 131 -1.62 -21.78 16.27
C PRO A 131 -2.42 -21.46 17.55
N ASP A 132 -3.56 -22.14 17.72
CA ASP A 132 -4.39 -22.23 18.94
C ASP A 132 -4.57 -20.93 19.73
N VAL A 133 -5.34 -19.98 19.19
CA VAL A 133 -6.06 -19.03 20.05
C VAL A 133 -7.39 -19.71 20.41
N PRO A 134 -7.62 -20.12 21.68
CA PRO A 134 -8.94 -20.60 22.08
C PRO A 134 -9.93 -19.47 21.83
N LEU A 135 -10.89 -19.71 20.93
CA LEU A 135 -12.01 -18.80 20.70
C LEU A 135 -12.70 -18.56 22.06
N PRO A 136 -12.94 -17.30 22.46
CA PRO A 136 -13.74 -17.03 23.65
C PRO A 136 -15.11 -17.69 23.49
N ASP A 137 -15.51 -18.52 24.45
CA ASP A 137 -16.83 -19.12 24.49
C ASP A 137 -17.86 -18.00 24.76
N GLY A 138 -18.47 -17.48 23.70
CA GLY A 138 -19.40 -16.35 23.80
C GLY A 138 -20.22 -16.23 22.52
N LYS A 139 -21.54 -16.16 22.66
CA LYS A 139 -22.47 -15.92 21.55
C LYS A 139 -22.11 -14.62 20.85
N HIS A 140 -21.50 -14.72 19.68
CA HIS A 140 -21.36 -13.60 18.77
C HIS A 140 -22.71 -13.37 18.08
N HIS A 141 -23.31 -12.20 18.30
CA HIS A 141 -24.35 -11.71 17.43
C HIS A 141 -23.68 -11.32 16.12
N ASP A 142 -23.61 -12.27 15.18
CA ASP A 142 -23.37 -11.95 13.78
C ASP A 142 -24.65 -11.31 13.25
N GLU A 143 -24.63 -9.98 13.12
CA GLU A 143 -25.55 -9.27 12.25
C GLU A 143 -24.79 -8.82 11.00
N LEU A 144 -24.51 -9.80 10.13
CA LEU A 144 -24.32 -9.67 8.69
C LEU A 144 -24.91 -10.89 7.98
#